data_AF-T1JQS2-F1
#
_entry.id   AF-T1JQS2-F1
#
_cell.length_a   1.000
_cell.length_b   1.000
_cell.length_c   1.000
_cell.angle_alpha   90.00
_cell.angle_beta   90.00
_cell.angle_gamma   90.00
#
_symmetry.space_group_name_H-M   'P 1'
#
loop_
_entity.id
_entity.type
_entity.pdbx_description
1 polymer ?
#
loop_
_entity_poly.entity_id
_entity_poly.type
_entity_poly.pdbx_seq_one_letter_code
_entity_poly.pdbx_strand_id
1 'polypeptide(L)'
;MTDMIDGTPIIMKIIDTDTWSFLEHPAADFLFGDAQSSGSGGFTVVSAVGMQSVGKSSLLNRIARANVFKTHKDPNNLDNLLRHITRGVDLHVTQERFLLLDSQVSINECLLFRRIY
;
A
#
# COMPACT_ATOMS: atom_id res chain seq x y z
N MET A 1 11.34 3.24 -18.19
CA MET A 1 10.83 1.86 -18.40
C MET A 1 10.51 1.37 -17.01
N THR A 2 9.24 1.20 -16.64
CA THR A 2 8.82 0.79 -15.29
C THR A 2 9.35 -0.61 -15.02
N ASP A 3 9.96 -0.83 -13.86
CA ASP A 3 10.32 -2.17 -13.40
C ASP A 3 9.04 -2.97 -13.22
N MET A 4 8.72 -3.71 -14.27
CA MET A 4 7.56 -4.56 -14.41
C MET A 4 8.10 -5.97 -14.50
N ILE A 5 7.72 -6.82 -13.56
CA ILE A 5 7.79 -8.26 -13.77
C ILE A 5 6.48 -8.62 -14.50
N ASP A 6 6.58 -9.01 -15.77
CA ASP A 6 5.44 -9.37 -16.63
C ASP A 6 4.32 -8.31 -16.72
N GLY A 7 4.67 -7.03 -16.73
CA GLY A 7 3.68 -5.93 -16.83
C GLY A 7 2.97 -5.58 -15.53
N THR A 8 3.32 -6.21 -14.40
CA THR A 8 2.70 -5.97 -13.09
C THR A 8 3.58 -5.06 -12.23
N PRO A 9 3.06 -3.95 -11.68
CA PRO A 9 3.81 -3.12 -10.76
C PRO A 9 4.11 -3.88 -9.45
N ILE A 10 5.36 -3.83 -9.00
CA ILE A 10 5.81 -4.58 -7.83
C ILE A 10 5.33 -3.89 -6.56
N ILE A 11 4.71 -4.67 -5.67
CA ILE A 11 4.24 -4.25 -4.35
C ILE A 11 4.87 -5.16 -3.32
N MET A 12 5.40 -4.56 -2.26
CA MET A 12 5.92 -5.28 -1.13
C MET A 12 5.04 -5.06 0.11
N LYS A 13 4.82 -6.11 0.91
CA LYS A 13 4.35 -5.95 2.28
C LYS A 13 5.53 -5.69 3.21
N ILE A 14 5.45 -4.65 4.03
CA ILE A 14 6.50 -4.34 5.00
C ILE A 14 6.18 -4.81 6.42
N ILE A 15 4.91 -5.12 6.70
CA ILE A 15 4.44 -5.67 7.98
C ILE A 15 3.68 -6.96 7.71
N ASP A 16 4.04 -8.01 8.43
CA ASP A 16 3.23 -9.23 8.57
C ASP A 16 2.08 -8.95 9.53
N THR A 17 0.85 -9.11 9.04
CA THR A 17 -0.37 -8.83 9.81
C THR A 17 -0.75 -9.91 10.81
N ASP A 18 -0.22 -11.12 10.67
CA ASP A 18 -0.51 -12.22 11.57
C ASP A 18 0.38 -12.15 12.83
N THR A 19 1.62 -11.69 12.64
CA THR A 19 2.64 -11.59 13.71
C THR A 19 2.91 -10.16 14.17
N TRP A 20 2.39 -9.15 13.48
CA TRP A 20 2.69 -7.72 13.69
C TRP A 20 4.19 -7.41 13.69
N SER A 21 4.95 -8.09 12.82
CA SER A 21 6.40 -7.96 12.71
C SER A 21 6.83 -7.35 11.37
N PHE A 22 8.02 -6.72 11.35
CA PHE A 22 8.59 -6.19 10.12
C PHE A 22 9.12 -7.32 9.24
N LEU A 23 8.83 -7.22 7.94
CA LEU A 23 9.46 -8.04 6.92
C LEU A 23 10.79 -7.39 6.52
N GLU A 24 11.80 -7.50 7.38
CA GLU A 24 13.09 -6.79 7.26
C GLU A 24 13.90 -7.19 6.01
N HIS A 25 14.11 -8.49 5.81
CA HIS A 25 14.98 -9.00 4.74
C HIS A 25 14.49 -8.68 3.32
N PRO A 26 13.19 -8.80 2.98
CA PRO A 26 12.72 -8.44 1.65
C PRO A 26 12.72 -6.92 1.38
N ALA A 27 12.71 -6.08 2.42
CA ALA A 27 12.51 -4.62 2.28
C ALA A 27 13.76 -3.89 1.83
N ALA A 28 14.91 -4.28 2.39
CA ALA A 28 16.19 -3.70 2.00
C ALA A 28 16.52 -4.02 0.53
N ASP A 29 16.33 -5.28 0.11
CA ASP A 29 16.56 -5.71 -1.27
C ASP A 29 15.59 -5.03 -2.25
N PHE A 30 14.33 -4.84 -1.86
CA PHE A 30 13.34 -4.16 -2.68
C PHE A 30 13.61 -2.66 -2.86
N LEU A 31 14.16 -2.01 -1.84
CA LEU A 31 14.47 -0.58 -1.84
C LEU A 31 15.82 -0.24 -2.47
N PHE A 32 16.81 -1.12 -2.31
CA PHE A 32 18.21 -0.84 -2.60
C PHE A 32 18.91 -1.88 -3.49
N GLY A 33 18.19 -2.91 -3.94
CA GLY A 33 18.74 -3.93 -4.84
C GLY A 33 19.11 -3.39 -6.22
N ASP A 34 19.86 -4.20 -6.98
CA ASP A 34 20.51 -3.80 -8.24
C ASP A 34 19.54 -3.28 -9.33
N ALA A 35 18.26 -3.62 -9.26
CA ALA A 35 17.22 -3.12 -10.16
C ALA A 35 16.86 -1.64 -9.91
N GLN A 36 17.02 -1.13 -8.68
CA GLN A 36 16.70 0.24 -8.26
C GLN A 36 17.94 1.15 -8.24
N SER A 37 19.13 0.57 -8.42
CA SER A 37 20.43 1.23 -8.24
C SER A 37 20.94 1.86 -9.53
N SER A 38 20.41 3.03 -9.88
CA SER A 38 21.12 3.98 -10.78
C SER A 38 20.67 5.40 -10.48
N GLY A 39 20.88 5.84 -9.25
CA GLY A 39 20.66 7.23 -8.87
C GLY A 39 21.29 7.55 -7.53
N SER A 40 22.40 8.28 -7.53
CA SER A 40 22.84 9.03 -6.36
C SER A 40 21.81 10.15 -6.13
N GLY A 41 20.85 9.93 -5.23
CA GLY A 41 19.79 10.90 -4.97
C GLY A 41 18.88 10.43 -3.85
N GLY A 42 18.46 11.39 -3.01
CA GLY A 42 17.51 11.14 -1.93
C GLY A 42 16.18 10.57 -2.43
N PHE A 43 15.36 10.10 -1.50
CA PHE A 43 14.04 9.56 -1.78
C PHE A 43 12.99 10.35 -1.00
N THR A 44 11.74 10.30 -1.49
CA THR A 44 10.60 10.92 -0.80
C THR A 44 9.67 9.82 -0.33
N VAL A 45 9.31 9.83 0.96
CA VAL A 45 8.34 8.89 1.52
C VAL A 45 6.98 9.57 1.58
N VAL A 46 5.95 8.93 1.03
CA VAL A 46 4.56 9.40 1.08
C VAL A 46 3.70 8.29 1.64
N SER A 47 3.02 8.56 2.76
CA SER A 47 2.08 7.61 3.36
C SER A 47 0.67 8.20 3.37
N ALA A 48 -0.31 7.36 3.05
CA ALA A 48 -1.72 7.70 3.22
C ALA A 48 -2.29 6.97 4.43
N VAL A 49 -2.80 7.73 5.39
CA VAL A 49 -3.44 7.23 6.63
C VAL A 49 -4.82 7.86 6.76
N GLY A 50 -5.80 7.08 7.20
CA GLY A 50 -7.17 7.53 7.34
C GLY A 50 -8.18 6.39 7.40
N MET A 51 -9.44 6.75 7.64
CA MET A 51 -10.56 5.82 7.79
C MET A 51 -10.74 4.88 6.58
N GLN A 52 -11.58 3.85 6.76
CA GLN A 52 -11.92 2.92 5.70
C GLN A 52 -12.56 3.63 4.50
N SER A 53 -12.16 3.20 3.31
CA SER A 53 -12.77 3.61 2.04
C SER A 53 -12.76 5.11 1.72
N VAL A 54 -11.91 5.92 2.38
CA VAL A 54 -11.76 7.37 2.09
C VAL A 54 -10.92 7.69 0.83
N GLY A 55 -10.51 6.67 0.07
CA GLY A 55 -9.76 6.87 -1.18
C GLY A 55 -8.23 6.94 -1.05
N LYS A 56 -7.64 6.42 0.03
CA LYS A 56 -6.18 6.36 0.26
C LYS A 56 -5.42 5.70 -0.91
N SER A 57 -5.74 4.44 -1.17
CA SER A 57 -5.14 3.64 -2.25
C SER A 57 -5.39 4.26 -3.63
N SER A 58 -6.56 4.91 -3.82
CA SER A 58 -6.87 5.64 -5.05
C SER A 58 -6.00 6.89 -5.25
N LEU A 59 -5.71 7.64 -4.18
CA LEU A 59 -4.80 8.78 -4.23
C LEU A 59 -3.37 8.32 -4.52
N LEU A 60 -2.90 7.28 -3.82
CA LEU A 60 -1.57 6.73 -4.05
C LEU A 60 -1.40 6.19 -5.47
N ASN A 61 -2.41 5.55 -6.05
CA ASN A 61 -2.40 5.15 -7.47
C ASN A 61 -2.29 6.34 -8.43
N ARG A 62 -2.94 7.47 -8.12
CA ARG A 62 -2.79 8.70 -8.92
C ARG A 62 -1.37 9.24 -8.85
N ILE A 63 -0.74 9.22 -7.67
CA ILE A 63 0.67 9.62 -7.49
C ILE A 63 1.60 8.67 -8.25
N ALA A 64 1.36 7.36 -8.16
CA ALA A 64 2.11 6.32 -8.87
C ALA A 64 1.91 6.33 -10.39
N ARG A 65 0.88 7.05 -10.89
CA ARG A 65 0.41 7.01 -12.29
C ARG A 65 0.13 5.58 -12.78
N ALA A 66 -0.24 4.69 -11.86
CA ALA A 66 -0.47 3.28 -12.10
C ALA A 66 -1.47 2.71 -11.08
N ASN A 67 -2.20 1.67 -11.47
CA ASN A 67 -3.14 0.97 -10.58
C ASN A 67 -2.42 -0.09 -9.74
N VAL A 68 -1.52 0.38 -8.89
CA VAL A 68 -0.66 -0.47 -8.07
C VAL A 68 -1.44 -1.02 -6.88
N PHE A 69 -1.94 -0.14 -6.02
CA PHE A 69 -2.71 -0.52 -4.85
C PHE A 69 -4.13 -0.95 -5.25
N LYS A 70 -4.65 -1.98 -4.59
CA LYS A 70 -6.02 -2.44 -4.83
C LYS A 70 -7.02 -1.39 -4.35
N THR A 71 -8.07 -1.17 -5.13
CA THR A 71 -9.18 -0.26 -4.81
C THR A 71 -10.52 -0.98 -4.95
N HIS A 72 -11.59 -0.44 -4.37
CA HIS A 72 -12.94 -0.96 -4.59
C HIS A 72 -13.29 -0.75 -6.07
N LYS A 73 -13.59 -1.85 -6.78
CA LYS A 73 -13.96 -1.80 -8.21
C LYS A 73 -15.39 -1.34 -8.44
N ASP A 74 -16.27 -1.52 -7.44
CA ASP A 74 -17.67 -1.16 -7.51
C ASP A 74 -18.09 -0.40 -6.24
N PRO A 75 -18.31 0.92 -6.32
CA PRO A 75 -18.75 1.74 -5.19
C PRO A 75 -20.22 1.51 -4.81
N ASN A 76 -21.02 0.85 -5.65
CA ASN A 76 -22.44 0.61 -5.41
C ASN A 76 -22.72 -0.68 -4.65
N ASN A 77 -21.71 -1.53 -4.47
CA ASN A 77 -21.82 -2.74 -3.69
C ASN A 77 -21.45 -2.44 -2.22
N LEU A 78 -22.48 -2.26 -1.38
CA LEU A 78 -22.34 -1.91 0.04
C LEU A 78 -21.50 -2.96 0.81
N ASP A 79 -21.62 -4.24 0.46
CA ASP A 79 -20.83 -5.32 1.07
C ASP A 79 -19.34 -5.20 0.74
N ASN A 80 -19.00 -4.61 -0.41
CA ASN A 80 -17.62 -4.32 -0.75
C ASN A 80 -17.10 -3.13 0.06
N LEU A 81 -17.89 -2.09 0.33
CA LEU A 81 -17.45 -0.92 1.11
C LEU A 81 -17.06 -1.26 2.55
N LEU A 82 -17.71 -2.26 3.14
CA LEU A 82 -17.46 -2.73 4.51
C LEU A 82 -16.25 -3.67 4.63
N ARG A 83 -15.69 -4.17 3.51
CA ARG A 83 -14.51 -5.03 3.54
C ARG A 83 -13.21 -4.23 3.46
N HIS A 84 -12.28 -4.52 4.37
CA HIS A 84 -10.92 -4.02 4.25
C HIS A 84 -10.23 -4.58 3.00
N ILE A 85 -9.80 -3.69 2.11
CA ILE A 85 -8.99 -4.05 0.93
C ILE A 85 -7.51 -4.14 1.31
N THR A 86 -6.97 -3.08 1.91
CA THR A 86 -5.58 -3.03 2.37
C THR A 86 -5.45 -3.78 3.70
N ARG A 87 -4.51 -4.73 3.77
CA ARG A 87 -4.16 -5.48 4.99
C ARG A 87 -2.70 -5.21 5.35
N GLY A 88 -2.42 -4.72 6.55
CA GLY A 88 -1.07 -4.34 6.95
C GLY A 88 -0.62 -3.04 6.29
N VAL A 89 0.63 -3.00 5.82
CA VAL A 89 1.17 -1.85 5.09
C VAL A 89 1.82 -2.35 3.80
N ASP A 90 1.29 -1.87 2.69
CA ASP A 90 1.81 -2.13 1.35
C ASP A 90 2.75 -0.97 0.94
N LEU A 91 3.87 -1.31 0.31
CA LEU A 91 4.91 -0.42 -0.18
C LEU A 91 5.05 -0.56 -1.70
N HIS A 92 5.11 0.58 -2.38
CA HIS A 92 5.51 0.66 -3.79
C HIS A 92 6.57 1.75 -3.97
N VAL A 93 7.52 1.50 -4.87
CA VAL A 93 8.56 2.47 -5.24
C VAL A 93 8.34 2.90 -6.69
N THR A 94 8.20 4.21 -6.92
CA THR A 94 8.08 4.75 -8.29
C THR A 94 9.44 5.01 -8.93
N GLN A 95 9.47 5.26 -10.24
CA GLN A 95 10.71 5.63 -10.96
C GLN A 95 11.34 6.91 -10.42
N GLU A 96 10.51 7.86 -9.96
CA GLU A 96 10.95 9.12 -9.36
C GLU A 96 11.35 8.96 -7.87
N ARG A 97 11.48 7.72 -7.39
CA ARG A 97 11.86 7.38 -6.00
C ARG A 97 10.90 7.92 -4.94
N PHE A 98 9.60 7.90 -5.25
CA PHE A 98 8.57 7.99 -4.22
C PHE A 98 8.36 6.61 -3.60
N LEU A 99 8.55 6.51 -2.28
CA LEU A 99 8.18 5.35 -1.48
C LEU A 99 6.75 5.57 -1.00
N LEU A 100 5.80 4.95 -1.70
CA LEU A 100 4.37 5.06 -1.44
C LEU A 100 3.95 3.98 -0.45
N LEU A 101 3.39 4.38 0.68
CA LEU A 101 2.94 3.51 1.76
C LEU A 101 1.41 3.56 1.89
N ASP A 102 0.74 2.48 1.51
CA ASP A 102 -0.71 2.30 1.74
C ASP A 102 -0.93 1.54 3.03
N SER A 103 -1.49 2.23 4.02
CA SER A 103 -1.75 1.66 5.34
C SER A 103 -3.17 1.13 5.46
N GLN A 104 -3.30 -0.07 6.03
CA GLN A 104 -4.58 -0.56 6.54
C GLN A 104 -5.11 0.43 7.57
N VAL A 105 -6.43 0.58 7.58
CA VAL A 105 -7.16 1.37 8.55
C VAL A 105 -6.80 0.91 9.96
N SER A 106 -6.11 1.77 10.70
CA SER A 106 -5.95 1.65 12.13
C SER A 106 -7.06 2.48 12.78
N ILE A 107 -7.85 1.83 13.65
CA ILE A 107 -8.79 2.35 14.67
C ILE A 107 -10.21 1.75 14.54
N ASN A 108 -10.43 0.69 15.33
CA ASN A 108 -11.63 0.37 16.14
C ASN A 108 -13.06 0.23 15.55
N GLU A 109 -13.37 0.57 14.31
CA GLU A 109 -14.78 0.53 13.85
C GLU A 109 -15.34 -0.90 13.69
N CYS A 110 -14.54 -1.90 13.30
CA CYS A 110 -15.04 -3.29 13.20
C CYS A 110 -15.23 -4.00 14.56
N LEU A 111 -14.57 -3.54 15.64
CA LEU A 111 -14.74 -4.12 16.98
C LEU A 111 -15.76 -3.37 17.84
N LEU A 112 -15.98 -2.07 17.60
CA LEU A 112 -16.91 -1.26 18.39
C LEU A 112 -18.38 -1.43 17.96
N PHE A 113 -18.66 -1.65 16.67
CA PHE A 113 -20.03 -1.87 16.20
C PHE A 113 -20.67 -3.20 16.65
N ARG A 114 -19.86 -4.14 17.18
CA ARG A 114 -20.35 -5.45 17.65
C ARG A 114 -20.60 -5.53 19.15
N ARG A 115 -20.36 -4.43 19.89
CA ARG A 115 -20.51 -4.37 21.35
C ARG A 115 -21.64 -3.44 21.82
N ILE A 116 -22.31 -2.78 20.88
CA ILE A 116 -23.46 -1.90 21.11
C ILE A 116 -24.56 -2.26 20.12
N TYR A 117 -25.07 -3.50 20.14
CA TYR A 117 -26.43 -3.91 19.78
C TYR A 117 -26.62 -5.36 20.24
#